data_AF-A0A1E4G322-F1
#
_entry.id   AF-A0A1E4G322-F1
#
_cell.length_a   1.000
_cell.length_b   1.000
_cell.length_c   1.000
_cell.angle_alpha   90.00
_cell.angle_beta   90.00
_cell.angle_gamma   90.00
#
_symmetry.space_group_name_H-M   'P 1'
#
loop_
_entity.id
_entity.type
_entity.pdbx_description
1 polymer ?
#
loop_
_entity_poly.entity_id
_entity_poly.type
_entity_poly.pdbx_seq_one_letter_code
_entity_poly.pdbx_strand_id
1 'polypeptide(L)'
;MRDTLHDLAVPLLRAGLSPRHVRRYIGELADHRDDIVSHLIAEGESPEAARREAERRLGSRDALLLPMLADRRFRSYAARFPALFYLVLPLVLQVVLVIAGILALLLAAGTGLRPLIADLGSGLALLLLAAPVLISWSTIAAACRRHAALHWPLLGAVCGAALAAALQVNITPPAPDAAGQLGLALAMPALLPLFTLALLSLLPLSLQYRPE
;
A
#
# COMPACT_ATOMS: atom_id res chain seq x y z
N MET A 1 -9.26 22.02 -23.17
CA MET A 1 -10.36 21.70 -22.24
C MET A 1 -9.91 20.52 -21.38
N ARG A 2 -9.86 20.68 -20.05
CA ARG A 2 -9.71 19.52 -19.16
C ARG A 2 -10.92 18.63 -19.38
N ASP A 3 -10.68 17.34 -19.59
CA ASP A 3 -11.74 16.35 -19.78
C ASP A 3 -12.53 16.25 -18.46
N THR A 4 -13.77 16.75 -18.45
CA THR A 4 -14.65 16.84 -17.27
C THR A 4 -14.81 15.48 -16.55
N LEU A 5 -14.65 14.38 -17.28
CA LEU A 5 -14.64 13.02 -16.74
C LEU A 5 -13.41 12.73 -15.87
N HIS A 6 -12.23 13.28 -16.21
CA HIS A 6 -11.03 13.12 -15.40
C HIS A 6 -11.15 13.85 -14.05
N ASP A 7 -11.92 14.94 -13.98
CA ASP A 7 -12.18 15.67 -12.74
C ASP A 7 -13.05 14.85 -11.75
N LEU A 8 -13.71 13.78 -12.19
CA LEU A 8 -14.44 12.85 -11.33
C LEU A 8 -13.52 11.91 -10.55
N ALA A 9 -12.29 11.67 -11.02
CA ALA A 9 -11.39 10.67 -10.44
C ALA A 9 -11.02 10.98 -8.98
N VAL A 10 -10.65 12.22 -8.70
CA VAL A 10 -10.17 12.64 -7.37
C VAL A 10 -11.28 12.53 -6.31
N PRO A 11 -12.51 13.06 -6.51
CA PRO A 11 -13.61 12.87 -5.58
C PRO A 11 -13.94 11.40 -5.31
N LEU A 12 -13.99 10.56 -6.35
CA LEU A 12 -14.30 9.14 -6.20
C LEU A 12 -13.23 8.38 -5.40
N LEU A 13 -11.95 8.69 -5.63
CA LEU A 13 -10.85 8.11 -4.84
C LEU A 13 -10.92 8.56 -3.38
N ARG A 14 -11.14 9.85 -3.12
CA ARG A 14 -11.32 10.38 -1.75
C ARG A 14 -12.52 9.77 -1.04
N ALA A 15 -13.57 9.41 -1.77
CA ALA A 15 -14.72 8.68 -1.25
C ALA A 15 -14.45 7.20 -0.93
N GLY A 16 -13.25 6.69 -1.27
CA GLY A 16 -12.79 5.35 -0.92
C GLY A 16 -13.01 4.29 -2.00
N LEU A 17 -13.38 4.68 -3.23
CA LEU A 17 -13.47 3.77 -4.36
C LEU A 17 -12.07 3.28 -4.76
N SER A 18 -11.99 2.04 -5.26
CA SER A 18 -10.69 1.51 -5.68
C SER A 18 -10.22 2.15 -7.00
N PRO A 19 -8.90 2.39 -7.20
CA PRO A 19 -8.39 3.01 -8.43
C PRO A 19 -8.76 2.26 -9.71
N ARG A 20 -8.85 0.92 -9.65
CA ARG A 20 -9.30 0.11 -10.79
C ARG A 20 -10.76 0.39 -11.14
N HIS A 21 -11.62 0.51 -10.14
CA HIS A 21 -13.04 0.79 -10.34
C HIS A 21 -13.27 2.21 -10.85
N VAL A 22 -12.55 3.20 -10.32
CA VAL A 22 -12.60 4.58 -10.81
C VAL A 22 -12.16 4.67 -12.28
N ARG A 23 -11.05 4.03 -12.66
CA ARG A 23 -10.60 4.01 -14.06
C ARG A 23 -11.60 3.32 -14.98
N ARG A 24 -12.15 2.19 -14.54
CA ARG A 24 -13.18 1.46 -15.30
C ARG A 24 -14.41 2.32 -15.51
N TYR A 25 -14.91 2.96 -14.45
CA TYR A 25 -16.10 3.82 -14.51
C TYR A 25 -15.90 5.04 -15.41
N ILE A 26 -14.74 5.71 -15.31
CA ILE A 26 -14.40 6.83 -16.21
C ILE A 26 -14.28 6.35 -17.66
N GLY A 27 -13.71 5.16 -17.89
CA GLY A 27 -13.65 4.55 -19.22
C GLY A 27 -15.05 4.28 -19.78
N GLU A 28 -15.92 3.63 -19.01
CA GLU A 28 -17.31 3.34 -19.41
C GLU A 28 -18.09 4.64 -19.72
N LEU A 29 -17.86 5.73 -18.97
CA LEU A 29 -18.46 7.03 -19.28
C LEU A 29 -17.87 7.68 -20.55
N ALA A 30 -16.57 7.53 -20.79
CA ALA A 30 -15.93 8.03 -21.99
C ALA A 30 -16.44 7.29 -23.24
N ASP A 31 -16.53 5.96 -23.17
CA ASP A 31 -17.08 5.11 -24.22
C ASP A 31 -18.53 5.52 -24.54
N HIS A 32 -19.37 5.68 -23.50
CA HIS A 32 -20.76 6.10 -23.69
C HIS A 32 -20.89 7.51 -24.31
N ARG A 33 -20.03 8.46 -23.90
CA ARG A 33 -19.98 9.78 -24.53
C ARG A 33 -19.63 9.65 -26.01
N ASP A 34 -18.62 8.85 -26.32
CA ASP A 34 -18.13 8.69 -27.68
C ASP A 34 -19.19 8.01 -28.56
N ASP A 35 -19.95 7.04 -28.04
CA ASP A 35 -21.13 6.45 -28.69
C ASP A 35 -22.19 7.51 -29.03
N ILE A 36 -22.52 8.41 -28.09
CA ILE A 36 -23.49 9.50 -28.31
C ILE A 36 -22.98 10.46 -29.39
N VAL A 37 -21.68 10.82 -29.35
CA VAL A 37 -21.07 11.71 -30.35
C VAL A 37 -21.14 11.07 -31.73
N SER A 38 -20.79 9.79 -31.86
CA SER A 38 -20.86 9.06 -33.13
C SER A 38 -22.27 9.00 -33.69
N HIS A 39 -23.28 8.79 -32.84
CA HIS A 39 -24.69 8.81 -33.24
C HIS A 39 -25.11 10.18 -33.78
N LEU A 40 -24.81 11.25 -33.06
CA LEU A 40 -25.19 12.61 -33.46
C LEU A 40 -24.51 13.04 -34.77
N ILE A 41 -23.23 12.68 -34.95
CA ILE A 41 -22.53 12.95 -36.22
C ILE A 41 -23.18 12.17 -37.37
N ALA A 42 -23.60 10.93 -37.15
CA ALA A 42 -24.33 10.14 -38.14
C ALA A 42 -25.71 10.75 -38.49
N GLU A 43 -26.33 11.46 -37.55
CA GLU A 43 -27.56 12.25 -37.76
C GLU A 43 -27.32 13.60 -38.47
N GLY A 44 -26.06 13.93 -38.79
CA GLY A 44 -25.68 15.12 -39.55
C GLY A 44 -25.23 16.31 -38.70
N GLU A 45 -25.08 16.15 -37.38
CA GLU A 45 -24.55 17.20 -36.52
C GLU A 45 -23.05 17.45 -36.75
N SER A 46 -22.64 18.71 -36.58
CA SER A 46 -21.21 19.03 -36.59
C SER A 46 -20.49 18.37 -35.39
N PRO A 47 -19.21 17.95 -35.53
CA PRO A 47 -18.49 17.28 -34.45
C PRO A 47 -18.45 18.06 -33.12
N GLU A 48 -18.38 19.39 -33.18
CA GLU A 48 -18.38 20.25 -31.98
C GLU A 48 -19.75 20.35 -31.32
N ALA A 49 -20.83 20.44 -32.13
CA ALA A 49 -22.20 20.44 -31.62
C ALA A 49 -22.55 19.09 -31.00
N ALA A 50 -22.19 17.99 -31.68
CA ALA A 50 -22.36 16.62 -31.18
C ALA A 50 -21.66 16.42 -29.83
N ARG A 51 -20.45 16.93 -29.65
CA ARG A 51 -19.71 16.82 -28.39
C ARG A 51 -20.35 17.61 -27.24
N ARG A 52 -20.78 18.85 -27.49
CA ARG A 52 -21.50 19.65 -26.49
C ARG A 52 -22.83 19.01 -26.09
N GLU A 53 -23.54 18.46 -27.06
CA GLU A 53 -24.80 17.76 -26.82
C GLU A 53 -24.60 16.45 -26.06
N ALA A 54 -23.54 15.69 -26.38
CA ALA A 54 -23.18 14.48 -25.64
C ALA A 54 -22.84 14.78 -24.18
N GLU A 55 -22.07 15.84 -23.91
CA GLU A 55 -21.80 16.31 -22.54
C GLU A 55 -23.08 16.72 -21.80
N ARG A 56 -24.01 17.40 -22.49
CA ARG A 56 -25.32 17.76 -21.92
C ARG A 56 -26.16 16.53 -21.57
N ARG A 57 -26.17 15.50 -22.44
CA ARG A 57 -26.91 14.24 -22.23
C ARG A 57 -26.31 13.36 -21.14
N LEU A 58 -24.97 13.33 -21.00
CA LEU A 58 -24.30 12.63 -19.90
C LEU A 58 -24.70 13.16 -18.52
N GLY A 59 -25.10 14.44 -18.46
CA GLY A 59 -25.57 15.08 -17.24
C GLY A 59 -24.45 15.74 -16.44
N SER A 60 -24.83 16.34 -15.31
CA SER A 60 -23.90 17.08 -14.47
C SER A 60 -22.95 16.17 -13.70
N ARG A 61 -21.79 16.71 -13.34
CA ARG A 61 -20.78 16.03 -12.52
C ARG A 61 -21.38 15.41 -11.25
N ASP A 62 -22.26 16.14 -10.57
CA ASP A 62 -22.88 15.69 -9.32
C ASP A 62 -23.84 14.52 -9.54
N ALA A 63 -24.58 14.54 -10.66
CA ALA A 63 -25.47 13.44 -11.04
C ALA A 63 -24.70 12.13 -11.29
N LEU A 64 -23.47 12.22 -11.81
CA LEU A 64 -22.58 11.07 -12.02
C LEU A 64 -21.91 10.59 -10.72
N LEU A 65 -21.59 11.51 -9.79
CA LEU A 65 -20.96 11.16 -8.52
C LEU A 65 -21.94 10.53 -7.51
N LEU A 66 -23.14 11.09 -7.37
CA LEU A 66 -24.09 10.75 -6.30
C LEU A 66 -24.37 9.24 -6.17
N PRO A 67 -24.65 8.50 -7.27
CA PRO A 67 -24.93 7.07 -7.21
C PRO A 67 -23.76 6.25 -6.68
N MET A 68 -22.54 6.63 -7.07
CA MET A 68 -21.30 5.96 -6.64
C MET A 68 -20.98 6.22 -5.17
N LEU A 69 -21.33 7.41 -4.66
CA LEU A 69 -21.13 7.79 -3.26
C LEU A 69 -22.16 7.17 -2.32
N ALA A 70 -23.41 7.07 -2.79
CA ALA A 70 -24.54 6.54 -2.03
C ALA A 70 -24.39 5.04 -1.75
N ASP A 71 -23.89 4.26 -2.72
CA ASP A 71 -23.76 2.83 -2.54
C ASP A 71 -22.41 2.45 -1.90
N ARG A 72 -22.49 2.02 -0.63
CA ARG A 72 -21.33 1.54 0.13
C ARG A 72 -20.60 0.37 -0.55
N ARG A 73 -21.25 -0.40 -1.43
CA ARG A 73 -20.65 -1.55 -2.15
C ARG A 73 -19.48 -1.16 -3.04
N PHE A 74 -19.41 0.08 -3.53
CA PHE A 74 -18.31 0.54 -4.37
C PHE A 74 -17.05 0.94 -3.56
N ARG A 75 -17.17 1.06 -2.23
CA ARG A 75 -16.02 1.36 -1.36
C ARG A 75 -15.11 0.15 -1.24
N SER A 76 -13.81 0.38 -1.45
CA SER A 76 -12.79 -0.65 -1.28
C SER A 76 -12.68 -1.10 0.19
N TYR A 77 -12.27 -2.35 0.43
CA TYR A 77 -12.07 -2.88 1.79
C TYR A 77 -11.08 -2.04 2.62
N ALA A 78 -10.03 -1.50 2.00
CA ALA A 78 -9.08 -0.62 2.69
C ALA A 78 -9.69 0.73 3.09
N ALA A 79 -10.70 1.22 2.36
CA ALA A 79 -11.44 2.41 2.75
C ALA A 79 -12.48 2.13 3.85
N ARG A 80 -13.00 0.88 3.90
CA ARG A 80 -13.92 0.44 4.96
C ARG A 80 -13.20 0.16 6.28
N PHE A 81 -12.01 -0.44 6.22
CA PHE A 81 -11.22 -0.84 7.39
C PHE A 81 -9.77 -0.34 7.28
N PRO A 82 -9.53 0.98 7.33
CA PRO A 82 -8.20 1.53 7.09
C PRO A 82 -7.18 1.07 8.15
N ALA A 83 -7.58 0.98 9.43
CA ALA A 83 -6.72 0.43 10.48
C ALA A 83 -6.27 -1.02 10.19
N LEU A 84 -7.19 -1.86 9.69
CA LEU A 84 -6.85 -3.25 9.36
C LEU A 84 -5.78 -3.32 8.25
N PHE A 85 -5.94 -2.54 7.20
CA PHE A 85 -5.05 -2.61 6.02
C PHE A 85 -3.73 -1.86 6.19
N TYR A 86 -3.70 -0.77 6.94
CA TYR A 86 -2.53 0.11 7.06
C TYR A 86 -1.78 0.00 8.39
N LEU A 87 -2.36 -0.66 9.40
CA LEU A 87 -1.71 -0.90 10.69
C LEU A 87 -1.62 -2.40 10.99
N VAL A 88 -2.74 -3.11 11.06
CA VAL A 88 -2.76 -4.50 11.53
C VAL A 88 -2.09 -5.45 10.54
N LEU A 89 -2.48 -5.42 9.27
CA LEU A 89 -1.94 -6.30 8.23
C LEU A 89 -0.41 -6.15 8.06
N PRO A 90 0.17 -4.94 7.99
CA PRO A 90 1.61 -4.71 8.05
C PRO A 90 2.33 -5.38 9.23
N LEU A 91 1.78 -5.22 10.45
CA LEU A 91 2.37 -5.80 11.64
C LEU A 91 2.28 -7.33 11.64
N VAL A 92 1.14 -7.88 11.23
CA VAL A 92 0.97 -9.33 11.07
C VAL A 92 1.97 -9.88 10.06
N LEU A 93 2.16 -9.21 8.92
CA LEU A 93 3.13 -9.61 7.90
C LEU A 93 4.56 -9.64 8.47
N GLN A 94 4.93 -8.64 9.27
CA GLN A 94 6.23 -8.59 9.93
C GLN A 94 6.42 -9.74 10.93
N VAL A 95 5.40 -10.04 11.74
CA VAL A 95 5.43 -11.19 12.67
C VAL A 95 5.54 -12.52 11.92
N VAL A 96 4.77 -12.69 10.85
CA VAL A 96 4.84 -13.89 9.99
C VAL A 96 6.24 -14.04 9.39
N LEU A 97 6.86 -12.95 8.94
CA LEU A 97 8.21 -12.97 8.39
C LEU A 97 9.25 -13.42 9.43
N VAL A 98 9.13 -12.95 10.68
CA VAL A 98 9.99 -13.40 11.79
C VAL A 98 9.82 -14.90 12.03
N ILE A 99 8.58 -15.38 12.17
CA ILE A 99 8.29 -16.79 12.42
C ILE A 99 8.80 -17.67 11.26
N ALA A 100 8.52 -17.26 10.01
CA ALA A 100 8.95 -17.99 8.82
C ALA A 100 10.49 -18.04 8.72
N GLY A 101 11.18 -16.94 9.03
CA GLY A 101 12.64 -16.87 9.03
C GLY A 101 13.27 -17.79 10.07
N ILE A 102 12.75 -17.81 11.30
CA ILE A 102 13.23 -18.72 12.35
C ILE A 102 12.99 -20.17 11.95
N LEU A 103 11.80 -20.49 11.44
CA LEU A 103 11.48 -21.84 10.98
C LEU A 103 12.43 -22.28 9.84
N ALA A 104 12.73 -21.38 8.90
CA ALA A 104 13.68 -21.65 7.84
C ALA A 104 15.10 -21.95 8.38
N LEU A 105 15.58 -21.19 9.37
CA LEU A 105 16.87 -21.46 10.03
C LEU A 105 16.88 -22.80 10.77
N LEU A 106 15.79 -23.13 11.49
CA LEU A 106 15.65 -24.41 12.18
C LEU A 106 15.68 -25.60 11.21
N LEU A 107 14.96 -25.49 10.09
CA LEU A 107 14.96 -26.51 9.05
C LEU A 107 16.34 -26.62 8.39
N ALA A 108 16.99 -25.49 8.07
CA ALA A 108 18.33 -25.48 7.48
C ALA A 108 19.36 -26.15 8.40
N ALA A 109 19.21 -26.02 9.73
CA ALA A 109 20.11 -26.62 10.70
C ALA A 109 20.13 -28.15 10.68
N GLY A 110 19.05 -28.79 10.24
CA GLY A 110 18.96 -30.24 10.05
C GLY A 110 19.51 -30.75 8.72
N THR A 111 20.07 -29.87 7.87
CA THR A 111 20.51 -30.21 6.50
C THR A 111 22.00 -29.96 6.28
N GLY A 112 22.51 -30.29 5.09
CA GLY A 112 23.87 -29.94 4.66
C GLY A 112 24.16 -28.44 4.58
N LEU A 113 23.16 -27.57 4.77
CA LEU A 113 23.31 -26.11 4.82
C LEU A 113 23.77 -25.60 6.20
N ARG A 114 24.00 -26.49 7.17
CA ARG A 114 24.52 -26.16 8.50
C ARG A 114 25.72 -25.18 8.53
N PRO A 115 26.76 -25.29 7.67
CA PRO A 115 27.88 -24.34 7.71
C PRO A 115 27.47 -22.91 7.31
N LEU A 116 26.35 -22.75 6.60
CA LEU A 116 25.84 -21.45 6.14
C LEU A 116 24.83 -20.81 7.10
N ILE A 117 24.51 -21.44 8.24
CA ILE A 117 23.49 -20.90 9.18
C ILE A 117 23.83 -19.49 9.66
N ALA A 118 25.12 -19.19 9.90
CA ALA A 118 25.53 -17.86 10.34
C ALA A 118 25.26 -16.80 9.26
N ASP A 119 25.55 -17.13 7.99
CA ASP A 119 25.31 -16.24 6.86
C ASP A 119 23.81 -16.07 6.59
N LEU A 120 23.05 -17.17 6.59
CA LEU A 120 21.58 -17.16 6.47
C LEU A 120 20.93 -16.36 7.60
N GLY A 121 21.47 -16.51 8.81
CA GLY A 121 21.05 -15.77 9.99
C GLY A 121 21.28 -14.28 9.87
N SER A 122 22.46 -13.88 9.39
CA SER A 122 22.79 -12.48 9.11
C SER A 122 21.89 -11.91 8.00
N GLY A 123 21.63 -12.70 6.96
CA GLY A 123 20.68 -12.35 5.89
C GLY A 123 19.26 -12.15 6.42
N LEU A 124 18.80 -13.03 7.32
CA LEU A 124 17.50 -12.88 7.98
C LEU A 124 17.45 -11.61 8.83
N ALA A 125 18.49 -11.32 9.62
CA ALA A 125 18.55 -10.11 10.44
C ALA A 125 18.44 -8.84 9.57
N LEU A 126 19.17 -8.80 8.44
CA LEU A 126 19.07 -7.70 7.47
C LEU A 126 17.67 -7.59 6.86
N LEU A 127 17.07 -8.72 6.48
CA LEU A 127 15.71 -8.76 5.94
C LEU A 127 14.68 -8.24 6.94
N LEU A 128 14.77 -8.65 8.22
CA LEU A 128 13.87 -8.21 9.28
C LEU A 128 14.05 -6.72 9.62
N LEU A 129 15.27 -6.18 9.46
CA LEU A 129 15.54 -4.76 9.62
C LEU A 129 14.99 -3.93 8.44
N ALA A 130 15.10 -4.45 7.21
CA ALA A 130 14.59 -3.79 6.00
C ALA A 130 13.06 -3.90 5.84
N ALA A 131 12.46 -5.00 6.32
CA ALA A 131 11.03 -5.29 6.20
C ALA A 131 10.11 -4.14 6.65
N PRO A 132 10.22 -3.54 7.85
CA PRO A 132 9.33 -2.46 8.26
C PRO A 132 9.40 -1.24 7.33
N VAL A 133 10.57 -0.94 6.77
CA VAL A 133 10.77 0.17 5.83
C VAL A 133 10.05 -0.12 4.51
N LEU A 134 10.28 -1.31 3.93
CA LEU A 134 9.65 -1.72 2.67
C LEU A 134 8.12 -1.82 2.80
N ILE A 135 7.65 -2.39 3.92
CA ILE A 135 6.22 -2.48 4.23
C ILE A 135 5.63 -1.08 4.38
N SER A 136 6.27 -0.18 5.14
CA SER A 136 5.84 1.22 5.28
C SER A 136 5.72 1.90 3.91
N TRP A 137 6.76 1.80 3.08
CA TRP A 137 6.75 2.40 1.74
C TRP A 137 5.59 1.90 0.89
N SER A 138 5.34 0.58 0.92
CA SER A 138 4.22 -0.02 0.19
C SER A 138 2.86 0.50 0.69
N THR A 139 2.68 0.64 2.01
CA THR A 139 1.43 1.14 2.61
C THR A 139 1.21 2.62 2.37
N ILE A 140 2.25 3.46 2.47
CA ILE A 140 2.19 4.89 2.18
C ILE A 140 1.89 5.11 0.70
N ALA A 141 2.61 4.43 -0.20
CA ALA A 141 2.33 4.49 -1.64
C ALA A 141 0.89 4.04 -1.95
N ALA A 142 0.41 2.97 -1.31
CA ALA A 142 -0.97 2.50 -1.46
C ALA A 142 -2.00 3.51 -0.92
N ALA A 143 -1.71 4.19 0.20
CA ALA A 143 -2.57 5.23 0.76
C ALA A 143 -2.62 6.47 -0.14
N CYS A 144 -1.48 6.95 -0.62
CA CYS A 144 -1.40 8.10 -1.53
C CYS A 144 -2.13 7.83 -2.86
N ARG A 145 -1.95 6.64 -3.45
CA ARG A 145 -2.67 6.23 -4.68
C ARG A 145 -4.19 6.15 -4.50
N ARG A 146 -4.66 6.00 -3.26
CA ARG A 146 -6.09 5.93 -2.92
C ARG A 146 -6.62 7.22 -2.30
N HIS A 147 -5.79 8.27 -2.19
CA HIS A 147 -6.10 9.49 -1.44
C HIS A 147 -6.67 9.21 -0.04
N ALA A 148 -6.18 8.15 0.61
CA ALA A 148 -6.58 7.77 1.95
C ALA A 148 -5.90 8.67 2.99
N ALA A 149 -6.50 8.79 4.18
CA ALA A 149 -5.91 9.55 5.27
C ALA A 149 -4.60 8.91 5.75
N LEU A 150 -3.55 9.72 5.93
CA LEU A 150 -2.19 9.24 6.21
C LEU A 150 -1.96 8.82 7.66
N HIS A 151 -2.85 9.13 8.61
CA HIS A 151 -2.63 8.81 10.03
C HIS A 151 -2.50 7.30 10.29
N TRP A 152 -3.24 6.43 9.58
CA TRP A 152 -3.11 4.97 9.73
C TRP A 152 -1.79 4.42 9.18
N PRO A 153 -1.37 4.73 7.94
CA PRO A 153 -0.03 4.37 7.46
C PRO A 153 1.10 4.89 8.34
N LEU A 154 0.99 6.12 8.86
CA LEU A 154 1.99 6.70 9.76
C LEU A 154 2.08 5.90 11.07
N LEU A 155 0.94 5.59 11.68
CA LEU A 155 0.90 4.77 12.89
C LEU A 155 1.47 3.36 12.63
N GLY A 156 1.12 2.76 11.49
CA GLY A 156 1.67 1.47 11.06
C GLY A 156 3.20 1.50 10.89
N ALA A 157 3.72 2.55 10.26
CA ALA A 157 5.16 2.75 10.08
C ALA A 157 5.90 2.87 11.42
N VAL A 158 5.37 3.69 12.35
CA VAL A 158 5.95 3.86 13.68
C VAL A 158 5.89 2.57 14.48
N CYS A 159 4.75 1.88 14.50
CA CYS A 159 4.60 0.60 15.19
C CYS A 159 5.52 -0.48 14.60
N GLY A 160 5.65 -0.56 13.27
CA GLY A 160 6.53 -1.52 12.60
C GLY A 160 8.01 -1.25 12.88
N ALA A 161 8.42 0.02 12.87
CA ALA A 161 9.77 0.44 13.27
C ALA A 161 10.05 0.12 14.74
N ALA A 162 9.08 0.37 15.64
CA ALA A 162 9.20 0.01 17.06
C ALA A 162 9.31 -1.49 17.28
N LEU A 163 8.49 -2.30 16.59
CA LEU A 163 8.56 -3.75 16.65
C LEU A 163 9.92 -4.26 16.16
N ALA A 164 10.43 -3.74 15.03
CA ALA A 164 11.74 -4.13 14.51
C ALA A 164 12.89 -3.72 15.44
N ALA A 165 12.84 -2.51 16.01
CA ALA A 165 13.87 -2.02 16.92
C ALA A 165 13.86 -2.76 18.28
N ALA A 166 12.69 -3.27 18.71
CA ALA A 166 12.54 -4.07 19.92
C ALA A 166 12.99 -5.53 19.72
N LEU A 167 12.96 -6.03 18.49
CA LEU A 167 13.29 -7.41 18.16
C LEU A 167 14.80 -7.63 18.15
N GLN A 168 15.27 -8.57 18.96
CA GLN A 168 16.66 -9.02 18.97
C GLN A 168 16.73 -10.48 18.54
N VAL A 169 17.49 -10.74 17.47
CA VAL A 169 17.75 -12.08 16.95
C VAL A 169 19.22 -12.39 17.21
N ASN A 170 19.47 -13.37 18.07
CA ASN A 170 20.82 -13.82 18.42
C ASN A 170 21.03 -15.21 17.85
N ILE A 171 22.10 -15.39 17.09
CA ILE A 171 22.44 -16.66 16.44
C ILE A 171 23.84 -17.03 16.89
N THR A 172 23.92 -18.06 17.74
CA THR A 172 25.18 -18.60 18.22
C THR A 172 25.43 -19.92 17.48
N PRO A 173 26.47 -20.01 16.64
CA PRO A 173 26.77 -21.23 15.92
C PRO A 173 27.19 -22.34 16.89
N PRO A 174 26.97 -23.61 16.54
CA PRO A 174 27.43 -24.74 17.36
C PRO A 174 28.96 -24.76 17.45
N ALA A 175 29.47 -24.98 18.65
CA ALA A 175 30.90 -25.22 18.93
C ALA A 175 31.14 -26.72 19.16
N PRO A 176 32.39 -27.21 19.17
CA PRO A 176 32.69 -28.64 19.38
C PRO A 176 32.03 -29.23 20.62
N ASP A 177 31.89 -28.43 21.69
CA ASP A 177 31.34 -28.85 22.98
C ASP A 177 29.99 -28.19 23.32
N ALA A 178 29.38 -27.44 22.39
CA ALA A 178 28.13 -26.71 22.65
C ALA A 178 27.16 -26.73 21.46
N ALA A 179 25.89 -27.01 21.76
CA ALA A 179 24.82 -26.88 20.78
C ALA A 179 24.66 -25.42 20.32
N GLY A 180 24.37 -25.22 19.03
CA GLY A 180 24.03 -23.91 18.51
C GLY A 180 22.71 -23.41 19.11
N GLN A 181 22.60 -22.09 19.27
CA GLN A 181 21.44 -21.47 19.91
C GLN A 181 20.85 -20.39 19.00
N LEU A 182 19.52 -20.40 18.90
CA LEU A 182 18.73 -19.35 18.28
C LEU A 182 17.93 -18.66 19.38
N GLY A 183 18.30 -17.42 19.69
CA GLY A 183 17.61 -16.59 20.67
C GLY A 183 16.73 -15.56 19.97
N LEU A 184 15.47 -15.50 20.37
CA LEU A 184 14.57 -14.38 20.06
C LEU A 184 14.24 -13.66 21.36
N ALA A 185 14.50 -12.36 21.40
CA ALA A 185 14.12 -11.51 22.54
C ALA A 185 13.38 -10.27 22.05
N LEU A 186 12.48 -9.80 22.91
CA LEU A 186 11.78 -8.53 22.74
C LEU A 186 12.26 -7.62 23.88
N ALA A 187 13.06 -6.63 23.52
CA ALA A 187 13.67 -5.70 24.46
C ALA A 187 13.08 -4.31 24.29
N MET A 188 13.38 -3.42 25.24
CA MET A 188 13.12 -2.00 25.01
C MET A 188 13.92 -1.54 23.78
N PRO A 189 13.26 -0.94 22.77
CA PRO A 189 13.93 -0.54 21.54
C PRO A 189 14.95 0.55 21.86
N ALA A 190 16.18 0.37 21.39
CA ALA A 190 17.15 1.45 21.46
C ALA A 190 16.66 2.64 20.61
N LEU A 191 16.85 3.85 21.12
CA LEU A 191 16.31 5.07 20.50
C LEU A 191 16.88 5.28 19.09
N LEU A 192 18.18 5.04 18.88
CA LEU A 192 18.83 5.26 17.60
C LEU A 192 18.26 4.38 16.46
N PRO A 193 18.20 3.03 16.58
CA PRO A 193 17.59 2.22 15.52
C PRO A 193 16.11 2.52 15.33
N LEU A 194 15.37 2.83 16.39
CA LEU A 194 13.98 3.28 16.29
C LEU A 194 13.84 4.53 15.42
N PHE A 195 14.60 5.59 15.73
CA PHE A 195 14.55 6.84 14.97
C PHE A 195 15.01 6.66 13.52
N THR A 196 16.08 5.89 13.29
CA THR A 196 16.58 5.60 11.94
C THR A 196 15.53 4.86 11.12
N LEU A 197 14.94 3.80 11.66
CA LEU A 197 13.90 3.02 10.96
C LEU A 197 12.64 3.85 10.72
N ALA A 198 12.23 4.67 11.69
CA ALA A 198 11.09 5.56 11.54
C ALA A 198 11.35 6.60 10.43
N LEU A 199 12.51 7.25 10.43
CA LEU A 199 12.88 8.24 9.42
C LEU A 199 12.93 7.61 8.01
N LEU A 200 13.58 6.45 7.87
CA LEU A 200 13.62 5.70 6.61
C LEU A 200 12.22 5.28 6.15
N SER A 201 11.36 4.86 7.06
CA SER A 201 9.99 4.44 6.77
C SER A 201 9.12 5.59 6.24
N LEU A 202 9.45 6.83 6.58
CA LEU A 202 8.71 8.04 6.21
C LEU A 202 9.28 8.77 4.98
N LEU A 203 10.45 8.35 4.48
CA LEU A 203 11.13 8.93 3.32
C LEU A 203 10.23 9.11 2.06
N PRO A 204 9.28 8.21 1.74
CA PRO A 204 8.39 8.43 0.59
C PRO A 204 7.54 9.70 0.69
N LEU A 205 7.23 10.17 1.91
CA LEU A 205 6.43 11.37 2.11
C LEU A 205 7.24 12.63 1.78
N SER A 206 8.54 12.66 2.09
CA SER A 206 9.40 13.81 1.78
C SER A 206 9.66 13.92 0.27
N LEU A 207 9.74 12.79 -0.44
CA LEU A 207 9.91 12.78 -1.91
C LEU A 207 8.63 13.16 -2.67
N GLN A 208 7.47 13.07 -2.02
CA GLN A 208 6.17 13.40 -2.62
C GLN A 208 5.75 14.86 -2.42
N TYR A 209 6.57 15.68 -1.76
CA TYR A 209 6.36 17.12 -1.69
C TYR A 209 6.54 17.74 -3.08
N ARG A 210 5.44 17.88 -3.82
CA ARG A 210 5.34 18.82 -4.95
C ARG A 210 4.91 20.17 -4.35
N PRO A 211 5.80 21.17 -4.27
CA PRO A 211 5.35 22.54 -4.12
C PRO A 211 4.55 22.89 -5.38
N GLU A 212 3.35 23.43 -5.18
CA GLU A 212 2.65 24.18 -6.23
C GLU A 212 3.40 25.47 -6.55
#